data_AF-A0A2H5VCD8-F1
#
_entry.id   AF-A0A2H5VCD8-F1
#
_cell.length_a   1.000
_cell.length_b   1.000
_cell.length_c   1.000
_cell.angle_alpha   90.00
_cell.angle_beta   90.00
_cell.angle_gamma   90.00
#
_symmetry.space_group_name_H-M   'P 1'
#
loop_
_entity.id
_entity.type
_entity.pdbx_description
1 polymer ?
#
loop_
_entity_poly.entity_id
_entity_poly.type
_entity_poly.pdbx_seq_one_letter_code
_entity_poly.pdbx_strand_id
1 'polypeptide(L)'
;MQDIRIQARDKVKILAVGLLAGLNATLVVSGLIFAGEALMNYPHGLFYLIIGYSLGFDGSNALGMGMVMHIVTGVLIGLVASIPVVTVERLFRALSNFNTAMIYGIIVGVLVWLLFFLPVYYLIVMPTLEGYNGVAYDRSGRILTDLNLSFARVIYYSIGLHIQFGIVYSIITGAFIERMMKILSLEK
;
A
#
# COMPACT_ATOMS: atom_id res chain seq x y z
N MET A 1 -19.34 26.86 -15.98
CA MET A 1 -18.91 26.05 -14.81
C MET A 1 -18.30 27.00 -13.80
N GLN A 2 -18.75 27.00 -12.55
CA GLN A 2 -18.23 27.90 -11.52
C GLN A 2 -16.85 27.45 -11.00
N ASP A 3 -15.99 28.42 -10.70
CA ASP A 3 -14.65 28.19 -10.15
C ASP A 3 -14.73 27.73 -8.68
N ILE A 4 -14.43 26.45 -8.44
CA ILE A 4 -14.25 25.88 -7.10
C ILE A 4 -12.77 26.05 -6.79
N ARG A 5 -12.43 27.12 -6.07
CA ARG A 5 -11.06 27.40 -5.66
C ARG A 5 -10.76 26.68 -4.35
N ILE A 6 -9.89 25.66 -4.39
CA ILE A 6 -9.46 24.92 -3.20
C ILE A 6 -8.62 25.83 -2.31
N GLN A 7 -9.10 26.14 -1.11
CA GLN A 7 -8.37 26.97 -0.15
C GLN A 7 -7.25 26.17 0.52
N ALA A 8 -6.26 26.85 1.10
CA ALA A 8 -5.14 26.20 1.79
C ALA A 8 -5.61 25.23 2.89
N ARG A 9 -6.64 25.61 3.64
CA ARG A 9 -7.26 24.76 4.68
C ARG A 9 -7.82 23.45 4.10
N ASP A 10 -8.41 23.49 2.92
CA ASP A 10 -9.01 22.31 2.29
C ASP A 10 -7.93 21.38 1.73
N LYS A 11 -6.83 21.94 1.22
CA LYS A 11 -5.65 21.15 0.84
C LYS A 11 -5.10 20.35 2.02
N VAL A 12 -4.94 20.99 3.19
CA VAL A 12 -4.46 20.30 4.40
C VAL A 12 -5.41 19.16 4.81
N LYS A 13 -6.73 19.38 4.74
CA LYS A 13 -7.70 18.31 5.02
C LYS A 13 -7.56 17.14 4.05
N ILE A 14 -7.43 17.41 2.75
CA ILE A 14 -7.27 16.36 1.74
C ILE A 14 -5.99 15.56 1.99
N LEU A 15 -4.87 16.22 2.30
CA LEU A 15 -3.62 15.54 2.62
C LEU A 15 -3.73 14.68 3.89
N ALA A 16 -4.43 15.17 4.92
CA ALA A 16 -4.69 14.40 6.14
C ALA A 16 -5.59 13.18 5.89
N VAL A 17 -6.60 13.32 5.04
CA VAL A 17 -7.41 12.20 4.56
C VAL A 17 -6.55 11.21 3.76
N GLY A 18 -5.61 11.69 2.96
CA GLY A 18 -4.64 10.86 2.26
C GLY A 18 -3.81 9.97 3.18
N LEU A 19 -3.30 10.52 4.29
CA LEU A 19 -2.61 9.75 5.34
C LEU A 19 -3.50 8.63 5.91
N LEU A 20 -4.74 8.98 6.27
CA LEU A 20 -5.70 8.01 6.83
C LEU A 20 -6.11 6.95 5.82
N ALA A 21 -6.30 7.33 4.56
CA ALA A 21 -6.62 6.44 3.46
C ALA A 21 -5.46 5.47 3.21
N GLY A 22 -4.21 5.96 3.25
CA GLY A 22 -3.00 5.14 3.19
C GLY A 22 -2.93 4.13 4.34
N LEU A 23 -3.18 4.55 5.58
CA LEU A 23 -3.25 3.65 6.74
C LEU A 23 -4.27 2.51 6.51
N ASN A 24 -5.51 2.87 6.15
CA ASN A 24 -6.58 1.89 5.94
C ASN A 24 -6.26 0.94 4.79
N ALA A 25 -5.75 1.46 3.67
CA ALA A 25 -5.34 0.66 2.54
C ALA A 25 -4.23 -0.34 2.92
N THR A 26 -3.25 0.07 3.71
CA THR A 26 -2.19 -0.83 4.18
C THR A 26 -2.70 -1.87 5.15
N LEU A 27 -3.63 -1.55 6.05
CA LEU A 27 -4.24 -2.54 6.94
C LEU A 27 -5.02 -3.60 6.14
N VAL A 28 -5.78 -3.18 5.13
CA VAL A 28 -6.48 -4.09 4.21
C VAL A 28 -5.50 -5.01 3.51
N VAL A 29 -4.45 -4.45 2.90
CA VAL A 29 -3.42 -5.25 2.22
C VAL A 29 -2.67 -6.15 3.19
N SER A 30 -2.46 -5.71 4.43
CA SER A 30 -1.80 -6.53 5.45
C SER A 30 -2.62 -7.77 5.78
N GLY A 31 -3.94 -7.64 5.90
CA GLY A 31 -4.85 -8.77 6.04
C GLY A 31 -4.80 -9.72 4.84
N LEU A 32 -4.74 -9.17 3.62
CA LEU A 32 -4.63 -9.96 2.39
C LEU A 32 -3.30 -10.70 2.27
N ILE A 33 -2.20 -10.12 2.77
CA ILE A 33 -0.90 -10.78 2.84
C ILE A 33 -0.98 -11.99 3.77
N PHE A 34 -1.49 -11.83 5.00
CA PHE A 34 -1.64 -12.95 5.93
C PHE A 34 -2.56 -14.05 5.38
N ALA A 35 -3.63 -13.68 4.67
CA ALA A 35 -4.50 -14.62 3.99
C ALA A 35 -3.77 -15.35 2.85
N GLY A 36 -2.99 -14.63 2.05
CA GLY A 36 -2.16 -15.20 0.98
C GLY A 36 -1.12 -16.18 1.49
N GLU A 37 -0.41 -15.82 2.57
CA GLU A 37 0.52 -16.73 3.26
C GLU A 37 -0.19 -17.99 3.73
N ALA A 38 -1.43 -17.87 4.23
CA ALA A 38 -2.24 -19.01 4.63
C ALA A 38 -2.62 -19.94 3.49
N LEU A 39 -3.05 -19.37 2.37
CA LEU A 39 -3.40 -20.14 1.18
C LEU A 39 -2.18 -20.82 0.54
N MET A 40 -0.98 -20.28 0.75
CA MET A 40 0.28 -20.84 0.25
C MET A 40 1.00 -21.76 1.25
N ASN A 41 0.39 -22.03 2.42
CA ASN A 41 0.98 -22.81 3.51
C ASN A 41 2.28 -22.21 4.10
N TYR A 42 2.49 -20.90 3.96
CA TYR A 42 3.63 -20.20 4.55
C TYR A 42 3.41 -19.84 6.02
N PRO A 43 4.50 -19.71 6.81
CA PRO A 43 4.46 -19.11 8.14
C PRO A 43 3.70 -17.79 8.15
N HIS A 44 2.94 -17.58 9.22
CA HIS A 44 2.29 -16.29 9.44
C HIS A 44 3.32 -15.17 9.61
N GLY A 45 3.19 -14.14 8.80
CA GLY A 45 4.06 -12.97 8.86
C GLY A 45 5.43 -13.17 8.24
N LEU A 46 5.61 -14.20 7.42
CA LEU A 46 6.86 -14.44 6.69
C LEU A 46 7.29 -13.18 5.91
N PHE A 47 6.37 -12.51 5.22
CA PHE A 47 6.65 -11.28 4.49
C PHE A 47 7.24 -10.19 5.40
N TYR A 48 6.60 -9.94 6.54
CA TYR A 48 7.05 -8.92 7.48
C TYR A 48 8.35 -9.30 8.18
N LEU A 49 8.53 -10.58 8.50
CA LEU A 49 9.75 -11.08 9.10
C LEU A 49 10.96 -10.84 8.18
N ILE A 50 10.81 -11.09 6.87
CA ILE A 50 11.86 -10.83 5.88
C ILE A 50 12.21 -9.34 5.81
N ILE A 51 11.21 -8.45 5.86
CA ILE A 51 11.44 -7.00 5.94
C ILE A 51 12.16 -6.65 7.25
N GLY A 52 11.79 -7.23 8.37
CA GLY A 52 12.48 -7.00 9.65
C GLY A 52 13.93 -7.43 9.63
N TYR A 53 14.22 -8.61 9.06
CA TYR A 53 15.56 -9.12 8.89
C TYR A 53 16.41 -8.26 7.98
N SER A 54 15.83 -7.74 6.89
CA SER A 54 16.56 -6.85 5.99
C SER A 54 16.90 -5.49 6.61
N LEU A 55 16.21 -5.12 7.70
CA LEU A 55 16.49 -3.96 8.53
C LEU A 55 17.44 -4.27 9.71
N GLY A 56 17.91 -5.51 9.83
CA GLY A 56 18.85 -5.95 10.87
C GLY A 56 18.21 -6.34 12.21
N PHE A 57 16.89 -6.47 12.29
CA PHE A 57 16.20 -6.99 13.48
C PHE A 57 16.19 -8.53 13.47
N ASP A 58 15.99 -9.15 14.62
CA ASP A 58 15.91 -10.60 14.79
C ASP A 58 14.67 -11.05 15.58
N GLY A 59 14.38 -12.35 15.54
CA GLY A 59 13.30 -12.98 16.31
C GLY A 59 11.93 -12.31 16.17
N SER A 60 11.23 -12.13 17.29
CA SER A 60 9.92 -11.48 17.33
C SER A 60 9.97 -9.98 17.01
N ASN A 61 11.12 -9.34 17.23
CA ASN A 61 11.30 -7.92 16.94
C ASN A 61 11.29 -7.67 15.42
N ALA A 62 11.84 -8.58 14.63
CA ALA A 62 11.82 -8.49 13.17
C ALA A 62 10.40 -8.46 12.60
N LEU A 63 9.53 -9.37 13.04
CA LEU A 63 8.14 -9.40 12.60
C LEU A 63 7.43 -8.07 12.88
N GLY A 64 7.55 -7.56 14.11
CA GLY A 64 6.94 -6.31 14.53
C GLY A 64 7.46 -5.12 13.72
N MET A 65 8.78 -5.01 13.57
CA MET A 65 9.40 -3.91 12.84
C MET A 65 9.07 -3.93 11.35
N GLY A 66 9.05 -5.10 10.72
CA GLY A 66 8.63 -5.20 9.31
C GLY A 66 7.18 -4.77 9.10
N MET A 67 6.28 -5.12 10.03
CA MET A 67 4.89 -4.68 9.98
C MET A 67 4.76 -3.16 10.18
N VAL A 68 5.47 -2.58 11.15
CA VAL A 68 5.49 -1.12 11.37
C VAL A 68 6.00 -0.40 10.13
N MET A 69 7.10 -0.89 9.53
CA MET A 69 7.67 -0.26 8.34
C MET A 69 6.73 -0.33 7.14
N HIS A 70 6.00 -1.43 6.96
CA HIS A 70 4.99 -1.55 5.91
C HIS A 70 3.86 -0.51 6.12
N ILE A 71 3.35 -0.41 7.35
CA ILE A 71 2.28 0.54 7.71
C ILE A 71 2.74 1.99 7.50
N VAL A 72 3.90 2.36 8.03
CA VAL A 72 4.45 3.72 7.89
C VAL A 72 4.66 4.06 6.42
N THR A 73 5.22 3.14 5.63
CA THR A 73 5.42 3.34 4.20
C THR A 73 4.11 3.61 3.48
N GLY A 74 3.07 2.81 3.74
CA GLY A 74 1.77 3.02 3.10
C GLY A 74 1.05 4.29 3.51
N VAL A 75 1.19 4.72 4.77
CA VAL A 75 0.72 6.03 5.24
C VAL A 75 1.38 7.17 4.46
N LEU A 76 2.71 7.13 4.32
CA LEU A 76 3.47 8.13 3.57
C LEU A 76 3.12 8.13 2.08
N ILE A 77 2.91 6.95 1.48
CA ILE A 77 2.44 6.83 0.10
C ILE A 77 1.06 7.47 -0.06
N GLY A 78 0.14 7.26 0.87
CA GLY A 78 -1.18 7.90 0.85
C GLY A 78 -1.10 9.43 0.86
N LEU A 79 -0.18 9.99 1.66
CA LEU A 79 0.13 11.43 1.64
C LEU A 79 0.66 11.89 0.28
N VAL A 80 1.69 11.21 -0.24
CA VAL A 80 2.33 11.56 -1.51
C VAL A 80 1.35 11.47 -2.68
N ALA A 81 0.54 10.40 -2.71
CA ALA A 81 -0.51 10.23 -3.70
C ALA A 81 -1.61 11.29 -3.60
N SER A 82 -1.75 12.00 -2.48
CA SER A 82 -2.71 13.12 -2.35
C SER A 82 -2.15 14.45 -2.86
N ILE A 83 -0.84 14.57 -3.09
CA ILE A 83 -0.21 15.81 -3.58
C ILE A 83 -0.76 16.21 -4.95
N PRO A 84 -0.82 15.34 -5.98
CA PRO A 84 -1.39 15.70 -7.28
C PRO A 84 -2.86 16.14 -7.18
N VAL A 85 -3.59 15.57 -6.23
CA VAL A 85 -5.01 15.87 -6.02
C VAL A 85 -5.22 17.31 -5.56
N VAL A 86 -4.34 17.83 -4.70
CA VAL A 86 -4.45 19.21 -4.18
C VAL A 86 -3.77 20.27 -5.06
N THR A 87 -2.95 19.83 -6.03
CA THR A 87 -2.22 20.73 -6.95
C THR A 87 -2.89 20.82 -8.32
N VAL A 88 -3.58 19.77 -8.77
CA VAL A 88 -4.22 19.70 -10.09
C VAL A 88 -5.74 19.76 -9.94
N GLU A 89 -6.33 20.93 -10.18
CA GLU A 89 -7.77 21.17 -9.99
C GLU A 89 -8.65 20.21 -10.82
N ARG A 90 -8.22 19.88 -12.04
CA ARG A 90 -8.92 18.91 -12.89
C ARG A 90 -8.97 17.53 -12.24
N LEU A 91 -7.88 17.10 -11.59
CA LEU A 91 -7.83 15.82 -10.90
C LEU A 91 -8.70 15.84 -9.65
N PHE A 92 -8.65 16.92 -8.87
CA PHE A 92 -9.55 17.13 -7.73
C PHE A 92 -11.01 16.95 -8.13
N ARG A 93 -11.47 17.65 -9.16
CA ARG A 93 -12.86 17.56 -9.64
C ARG A 93 -13.18 16.17 -10.21
N ALA A 94 -12.23 15.53 -10.88
CA ALA A 94 -12.44 14.21 -11.48
C ALA A 94 -12.57 13.11 -10.41
N LEU A 95 -11.85 13.22 -9.30
CA LEU A 95 -11.88 12.23 -8.21
C LEU A 95 -13.19 12.16 -7.43
N SER A 96 -14.10 13.13 -7.59
CA SER A 96 -15.46 12.99 -7.03
C SER A 96 -16.31 11.94 -7.76
N ASN A 97 -15.87 11.47 -8.94
CA ASN A 97 -16.52 10.39 -9.65
C ASN A 97 -15.91 9.04 -9.25
N PHE A 98 -16.75 8.09 -8.85
CA PHE A 98 -16.32 6.75 -8.40
C PHE A 98 -15.44 6.02 -9.42
N ASN A 99 -15.79 6.02 -10.70
CA ASN A 99 -15.03 5.32 -11.74
C ASN A 99 -13.65 5.95 -11.92
N THR A 100 -13.57 7.28 -11.91
CA THR A 100 -12.29 7.98 -12.00
C THR A 100 -11.44 7.79 -10.74
N ALA A 101 -12.04 7.78 -9.56
CA ALA A 101 -11.35 7.43 -8.33
C ALA A 101 -10.77 6.01 -8.39
N MET A 102 -11.54 5.02 -8.85
CA MET A 102 -11.04 3.66 -9.02
C MET A 102 -9.87 3.58 -10.00
N ILE A 103 -9.97 4.21 -11.18
CA ILE A 103 -8.88 4.26 -12.17
C ILE A 103 -7.65 4.93 -11.59
N TYR A 104 -7.80 6.05 -10.89
CA TYR A 104 -6.70 6.73 -10.22
C TYR A 104 -6.03 5.82 -9.19
N GLY A 105 -6.81 5.08 -8.41
CA GLY A 105 -6.32 4.11 -7.45
C GLY A 105 -5.50 2.99 -8.12
N ILE A 106 -5.98 2.42 -9.23
CA ILE A 106 -5.23 1.42 -9.99
C ILE A 106 -3.88 1.98 -10.45
N ILE A 107 -3.87 3.20 -11.01
CA ILE A 107 -2.64 3.87 -11.44
C ILE A 107 -1.68 4.06 -10.25
N VAL A 108 -2.16 4.58 -9.12
CA VAL A 108 -1.34 4.74 -7.91
C VAL A 108 -0.78 3.40 -7.46
N GLY A 109 -1.60 2.34 -7.42
CA GLY A 109 -1.16 1.00 -7.04
C GLY A 109 -0.07 0.44 -7.94
N VAL A 110 -0.22 0.56 -9.26
CA VAL A 110 0.80 0.13 -10.24
C VAL A 110 2.08 0.94 -10.08
N LEU A 111 1.99 2.26 -9.85
CA LEU A 111 3.15 3.11 -9.63
C LEU A 111 3.90 2.74 -8.35
N VAL A 112 3.19 2.47 -7.25
CA VAL A 112 3.81 2.01 -6.00
C VAL A 112 4.50 0.67 -6.22
N TRP A 113 3.84 -0.26 -6.90
CA TRP A 113 4.42 -1.55 -7.22
C TRP A 113 5.72 -1.40 -8.03
N LEU A 114 5.68 -0.60 -9.08
CA LEU A 114 6.81 -0.45 -10.01
C LEU A 114 7.96 0.36 -9.40
N LEU A 115 7.68 1.44 -8.68
CA LEU A 115 8.68 2.40 -8.21
C LEU A 115 9.18 2.14 -6.79
N PHE A 116 8.42 1.43 -5.96
CA PHE A 116 8.82 1.13 -4.58
C PHE A 116 8.99 -0.36 -4.35
N PHE A 117 7.97 -1.17 -4.65
CA PHE A 117 8.02 -2.59 -4.35
C PHE A 117 9.09 -3.32 -5.14
N LEU A 118 9.13 -3.18 -6.47
CA LEU A 118 10.14 -3.89 -7.27
C LEU A 118 11.58 -3.52 -6.88
N PRO A 119 11.96 -2.24 -6.71
CA PRO A 119 13.30 -1.90 -6.24
C PRO A 119 13.61 -2.47 -4.86
N VAL A 120 12.71 -2.32 -3.88
CA VAL A 120 12.92 -2.89 -2.53
C VAL A 120 13.03 -4.41 -2.59
N TYR A 121 12.20 -5.05 -3.41
CA TYR A 121 12.21 -6.49 -3.55
C TYR A 121 13.54 -7.01 -4.10
N TYR A 122 13.99 -6.49 -5.24
CA TYR A 122 15.20 -6.98 -5.90
C TYR A 122 16.49 -6.53 -5.20
N LEU A 123 16.52 -5.34 -4.59
CA LEU A 123 17.75 -4.79 -4.01
C LEU A 123 17.92 -5.13 -2.53
N ILE A 124 16.83 -5.42 -1.81
CA ILE A 124 16.87 -5.60 -0.36
C ILE A 124 16.36 -6.99 0.02
N VAL A 125 15.13 -7.33 -0.38
CA VAL A 125 14.48 -8.58 0.05
C VAL A 125 15.19 -9.81 -0.52
N MET A 126 15.42 -9.84 -1.83
CA MET A 126 16.05 -10.99 -2.50
C MET A 126 17.48 -11.27 -1.99
N PRO A 127 18.40 -10.28 -1.86
CA PRO A 127 19.71 -10.53 -1.27
C PRO A 127 19.66 -10.97 0.19
N THR A 128 18.74 -10.41 0.99
CA THR A 128 18.56 -10.82 2.40
C THR A 128 18.19 -12.29 2.51
N LEU A 129 17.36 -12.78 1.58
CA LEU A 129 16.93 -14.17 1.53
C LEU A 129 18.03 -15.12 1.05
N GLU A 130 18.80 -14.72 0.04
CA GLU A 130 19.93 -15.51 -0.45
C GLU A 130 21.05 -15.64 0.61
N GLY A 131 21.24 -14.60 1.43
CA GLY A 131 22.17 -14.62 2.56
C GLY A 131 21.61 -15.29 3.83
N TYR A 132 20.32 -15.64 3.87
CA TYR A 132 19.68 -16.22 5.05
C TYR A 132 19.96 -17.73 5.14
N ASN A 133 20.88 -18.11 6.03
CA ASN A 133 21.21 -19.52 6.30
C ASN A 133 20.20 -20.24 7.23
N GLY A 134 19.09 -19.59 7.57
CA GLY A 134 18.08 -20.18 8.45
C GLY A 134 17.13 -21.11 7.70
N VAL A 135 16.63 -22.13 8.40
CA VAL A 135 15.61 -23.05 7.86
C VAL A 135 14.23 -22.44 8.10
N ALA A 136 13.49 -22.17 7.03
CA ALA A 136 12.08 -21.82 7.12
C ALA A 136 11.23 -23.09 7.07
N TYR A 137 10.24 -23.20 7.96
CA TYR A 137 9.31 -24.33 8.01
C TYR A 137 7.93 -23.89 7.55
N ASP A 138 7.20 -24.73 6.82
CA ASP A 138 5.80 -24.50 6.48
C ASP A 138 4.90 -24.71 7.71
N ARG A 139 3.59 -24.48 7.58
CA ARG A 139 2.64 -24.68 8.70
C ARG A 139 2.53 -26.12 9.18
N SER A 140 2.97 -27.08 8.37
CA SER A 140 3.00 -28.50 8.69
C SER A 140 4.34 -28.93 9.31
N GLY A 141 5.25 -27.99 9.58
CA GLY A 141 6.58 -28.26 10.12
C GLY A 141 7.57 -28.86 9.11
N ARG A 142 7.25 -28.82 7.82
CA ARG A 142 8.15 -29.28 6.75
C ARG A 142 9.08 -28.16 6.34
N ILE A 143 10.32 -28.51 5.99
CA ILE A 143 11.27 -27.52 5.47
C ILE A 143 10.75 -26.97 4.15
N LEU A 144 10.71 -25.64 4.02
CA LEU A 144 10.41 -24.97 2.76
C LEU A 144 11.64 -25.07 1.84
N THR A 145 11.68 -26.12 1.02
CA THR A 145 12.63 -26.26 -0.09
C THR A 145 12.05 -25.55 -1.32
N ASP A 146 12.87 -24.81 -2.09
CA ASP A 146 12.48 -24.08 -3.33
C ASP A 146 11.75 -22.73 -3.17
N LEU A 147 12.13 -21.94 -2.16
CA LEU A 147 11.72 -20.53 -2.03
C LEU A 147 11.91 -19.73 -3.34
N ASN A 148 12.95 -20.00 -4.14
CA ASN A 148 13.22 -19.32 -5.42
C ASN A 148 12.13 -19.45 -6.50
N LEU A 149 11.52 -20.62 -6.70
CA LEU A 149 10.41 -20.76 -7.67
C LEU A 149 9.11 -20.10 -7.18
N SER A 150 8.98 -19.93 -5.86
CA SER A 150 7.87 -19.20 -5.26
C SER A 150 8.03 -17.68 -5.28
N PHE A 151 9.23 -17.18 -5.56
CA PHE A 151 9.52 -15.75 -5.54
C PHE A 151 9.07 -15.01 -6.81
N ALA A 152 9.13 -15.66 -7.98
CA ALA A 152 8.43 -15.15 -9.17
C ALA A 152 6.92 -15.00 -8.88
N ARG A 153 6.35 -15.96 -8.14
CA ARG A 153 4.95 -15.95 -7.72
C ARG A 153 4.65 -14.79 -6.77
N VAL A 154 5.56 -14.43 -5.85
CA VAL A 154 5.43 -13.21 -5.01
C VAL A 154 5.29 -11.95 -5.86
N ILE A 155 6.11 -11.80 -6.91
CA ILE A 155 6.03 -10.66 -7.82
C ILE A 155 4.65 -10.60 -8.50
N TYR A 156 4.16 -11.72 -9.03
CA TYR A 156 2.84 -11.76 -9.69
C TYR A 156 1.68 -11.52 -8.72
N TYR A 157 1.72 -12.01 -7.48
CA TYR A 157 0.66 -11.70 -6.51
C TYR A 157 0.75 -10.26 -6.00
N SER A 158 1.96 -9.73 -5.88
CA SER A 158 2.18 -8.41 -5.31
C SER A 158 1.52 -7.30 -6.14
N ILE A 159 1.49 -7.37 -7.48
CA ILE A 159 0.81 -6.35 -8.28
C ILE A 159 -0.67 -6.24 -7.94
N GLY A 160 -1.35 -7.36 -7.69
CA GLY A 160 -2.74 -7.39 -7.27
C GLY A 160 -2.95 -6.73 -5.90
N LEU A 161 -2.05 -6.99 -4.94
CA LEU A 161 -2.09 -6.36 -3.63
C LEU A 161 -1.89 -4.84 -3.69
N HIS A 162 -0.96 -4.37 -4.54
CA HIS A 162 -0.71 -2.94 -4.70
C HIS A 162 -1.84 -2.22 -5.44
N ILE A 163 -2.45 -2.88 -6.43
CA ILE A 163 -3.70 -2.38 -7.04
C ILE A 163 -4.79 -2.25 -5.97
N GLN A 164 -4.95 -3.26 -5.11
CA GLN A 164 -5.93 -3.20 -4.03
C GLN A 164 -5.64 -2.06 -3.04
N PHE A 165 -4.37 -1.84 -2.67
CA PHE A 165 -3.95 -0.67 -1.89
C PHE A 165 -4.42 0.63 -2.54
N GLY A 166 -4.09 0.82 -3.81
CA GLY A 166 -4.41 2.05 -4.52
C GLY A 166 -5.92 2.27 -4.67
N ILE A 167 -6.69 1.22 -4.94
CA ILE A 167 -8.16 1.27 -5.01
C ILE A 167 -8.75 1.70 -3.66
N VAL A 168 -8.38 1.05 -2.56
CA VAL A 168 -8.90 1.38 -1.22
C VAL A 168 -8.56 2.82 -0.85
N TYR A 169 -7.29 3.21 -1.06
CA TYR A 169 -6.82 4.58 -0.84
C TYR A 169 -7.67 5.60 -1.61
N SER A 170 -7.87 5.35 -2.91
CA SER A 170 -8.52 6.31 -3.80
C SER A 170 -10.04 6.37 -3.62
N ILE A 171 -10.69 5.26 -3.26
CA ILE A 171 -12.13 5.26 -2.92
C ILE A 171 -12.38 6.11 -1.67
N ILE A 172 -11.56 5.96 -0.63
CA ILE A 172 -11.70 6.76 0.61
C ILE A 172 -11.48 8.26 0.30
N THR A 173 -10.42 8.57 -0.44
CA THR A 173 -10.08 9.95 -0.80
C THR A 173 -11.13 10.58 -1.73
N GLY A 174 -11.60 9.83 -2.74
CA GLY A 174 -12.62 10.25 -3.68
C GLY A 174 -13.98 10.49 -3.02
N ALA A 175 -14.40 9.60 -2.12
CA ALA A 175 -15.63 9.78 -1.33
C ALA A 175 -15.58 11.04 -0.46
N PHE A 176 -14.42 11.32 0.15
CA PHE A 176 -14.21 12.56 0.90
C PHE A 176 -14.32 13.80 0.01
N ILE A 177 -13.69 13.78 -1.17
CA ILE A 177 -13.75 14.87 -2.14
C ILE A 177 -15.17 15.10 -2.64
N GLU A 178 -15.90 14.04 -2.99
CA GLU A 178 -17.30 14.13 -3.40
C GLU A 178 -18.15 14.81 -2.33
N ARG A 179 -17.98 14.40 -1.06
CA ARG A 179 -18.71 15.01 0.06
C ARG A 179 -18.35 16.48 0.24
N MET A 180 -17.06 16.81 0.17
CA MET A 180 -16.58 18.18 0.31
C MET A 180 -17.12 19.08 -0.82
N MET A 181 -17.14 18.59 -2.06
CA MET A 181 -17.70 19.34 -3.19
C MET A 181 -19.20 19.61 -3.03
N LYS A 182 -19.98 18.64 -2.52
CA LYS A 182 -21.40 18.85 -2.21
C LYS A 182 -21.60 19.97 -1.20
N ILE A 183 -20.82 19.98 -0.12
CA ILE A 183 -20.91 21.05 0.91
C ILE A 183 -20.56 22.42 0.32
N LEU A 184 -19.45 22.52 -0.42
CA LEU A 184 -19.02 23.77 -1.06
C LEU A 184 -20.03 24.29 -2.09
N SER A 185 -20.84 23.41 -2.69
CA SER A 185 -21.92 23.78 -3.60
C SER A 185 -23.22 24.19 -2.90
N LEU A 186 -23.42 23.79 -1.64
CA LEU A 186 -24.60 24.13 -0.83
C LEU A 186 -24.41 25.45 -0.04
N GLU A 187 -23.17 25.85 0.22
CA GLU A 187 -22.82 27.12 0.89
C GLU A 187 -22.84 28.34 -0.06
N LYS A 188 -23.27 28.16 -1.31
CA LYS A 188 -23.36 29.20 -2.35
C LYS A 188 -24.76 29.25 -2.97
#